data_AF-A0A5Y9VU45-F1
#
_entry.id   AF-A0A5Y9VU45-F1
#
_cell.length_a   1.000
_cell.length_b   1.000
_cell.length_c   1.000
_cell.angle_alpha   90.00
_cell.angle_beta   90.00
_cell.angle_gamma   90.00
#
_symmetry.space_group_name_H-M   'P 1'
#
loop_
_entity.id
_entity.type
_entity.pdbx_description
1 polymer ?
#
loop_
_entity_poly.entity_id
_entity_poly.type
_entity_poly.pdbx_seq_one_letter_code
_entity_poly.pdbx_strand_id
1 'polypeptide(L)'
;MKLKGRFGECKAESLAQDFINVTCLIQREGFNKYIFIHKSIQEYHAAEFIKNISSDQKNKFYSFLVEDIKKNELRFSNVIVFLKEIDVIDCAKFLIIPLCEYFGVSKWNALTPLEYKDLLRTFFSDTYIHLFNDNNERDIMGFSSLSGVSGWMQLLDISGNNDLYTPVFEVLIDESLSSANFKDVVTSQEQKIVKISFMKIIIQLGIEDKIAEVFIKNIQKIHNEVYCEAINKVNNEDVSIKEFFDLI
;
A
#
# COMPACT_ATOMS: atom_id res chain seq x y z
N MET A 1 -10.70 32.46 -18.86
CA MET A 1 -11.34 32.95 -17.61
C MET A 1 -10.51 34.11 -17.07
N LYS A 2 -10.98 35.36 -17.20
CA LYS A 2 -10.27 36.53 -16.63
C LYS A 2 -10.70 36.67 -15.18
N LEU A 3 -9.77 36.45 -14.25
CA LEU A 3 -9.98 36.73 -12.83
C LEU A 3 -10.22 38.24 -12.67
N LYS A 4 -11.45 38.63 -12.31
CA LYS A 4 -11.78 39.99 -11.90
C LYS A 4 -11.35 40.18 -10.43
N GLY A 5 -10.06 40.31 -10.18
CA GLY A 5 -9.52 40.78 -8.90
C GLY A 5 -9.17 42.26 -9.00
N ARG A 6 -9.64 43.08 -8.05
CA ARG A 6 -9.15 44.46 -7.90
C ARG A 6 -7.64 44.41 -7.64
N PHE A 7 -6.85 45.11 -8.46
CA PHE A 7 -5.41 45.32 -8.28
C PHE A 7 -5.13 46.30 -7.12
N GLY A 8 -5.60 45.97 -5.92
CA GLY A 8 -5.25 46.65 -4.67
C GLY A 8 -4.65 45.64 -3.70
N GLU A 9 -3.78 46.09 -2.78
CA GLU A 9 -3.07 45.26 -1.80
C GLU A 9 -3.92 44.09 -1.28
N CYS A 10 -3.60 42.88 -1.73
CA CYS A 10 -4.25 41.66 -1.26
C CYS A 10 -3.70 41.34 0.13
N LYS A 11 -4.39 41.84 1.16
CA LYS A 11 -4.05 41.55 2.55
C LYS A 11 -4.44 40.12 2.90
N ALA A 12 -3.64 39.45 3.73
CA ALA A 12 -3.86 38.06 4.12
C ALA A 12 -5.26 37.83 4.72
N GLU A 13 -5.79 38.83 5.43
CA GLU A 13 -7.13 38.80 6.03
C GLU A 13 -8.24 38.77 4.97
N SER A 14 -8.05 39.47 3.84
CA SER A 14 -9.02 39.45 2.73
C SER A 14 -9.03 38.09 2.05
N LEU A 15 -7.86 37.49 1.84
CA LEU A 15 -7.74 36.14 1.28
C LEU A 15 -8.34 35.08 2.23
N ALA A 16 -8.08 35.19 3.54
CA ALA A 16 -8.70 34.31 4.53
C ALA A 16 -10.23 34.42 4.50
N GLN A 17 -10.76 35.64 4.32
CA GLN A 17 -12.20 35.84 4.26
C GLN A 17 -12.82 35.23 2.99
N ASP A 18 -12.10 35.22 1.87
CA ASP A 18 -12.51 34.50 0.66
C ASP A 18 -12.51 32.99 0.86
N PHE A 19 -11.50 32.45 1.57
CA PHE A 19 -11.49 31.03 1.91
C PHE A 19 -12.70 30.62 2.77
N ILE A 20 -13.12 31.50 3.69
CA ILE A 20 -14.26 31.23 4.59
C ILE A 20 -15.60 31.45 3.87
N ASN A 21 -15.78 32.60 3.23
CA ASN A 21 -17.11 33.04 2.77
C ASN A 21 -17.40 32.70 1.30
N VAL A 22 -16.36 32.56 0.47
CA VAL A 22 -16.52 32.38 -0.97
C VAL A 22 -16.27 30.93 -1.35
N THR A 23 -15.12 30.39 -0.96
CA THR A 23 -14.75 29.00 -1.31
C THR A 23 -15.36 27.97 -0.36
N CYS A 24 -15.76 28.41 0.84
CA CYS A 24 -16.18 27.55 1.95
C CYS A 24 -15.15 26.45 2.29
N LEU A 25 -13.87 26.58 1.94
CA LEU A 25 -12.87 25.56 2.28
C LEU A 25 -12.66 25.44 3.79
N ILE A 26 -12.85 26.54 4.50
CA ILE A 26 -12.74 26.65 5.95
C ILE A 26 -14.06 27.20 6.51
N GLN A 27 -14.61 26.57 7.54
CA GLN A 27 -15.82 27.02 8.22
C GLN A 27 -15.53 27.48 9.64
N ARG A 28 -16.27 28.49 10.09
CA ARG A 28 -16.33 28.89 11.51
C ARG A 28 -17.25 27.92 12.24
N GLU A 29 -16.71 27.17 13.18
CA GLU A 29 -17.46 26.24 14.01
C GLU A 29 -17.45 26.73 15.47
N GLY A 30 -18.51 27.40 15.92
CA GLY A 30 -18.57 27.95 17.28
C GLY A 30 -17.70 29.20 17.49
N PHE A 31 -17.27 29.46 18.73
CA PHE A 31 -16.51 30.65 19.08
C PHE A 31 -15.01 30.47 18.78
N ASN A 32 -14.47 31.27 17.86
CA ASN A 32 -13.05 31.32 17.50
C ASN A 32 -12.40 29.98 17.06
N LYS A 33 -13.20 29.05 16.51
CA LYS A 33 -12.68 27.80 15.94
C LYS A 33 -12.98 27.75 14.45
N TYR A 34 -11.96 27.37 13.70
CA TYR A 34 -12.00 27.19 12.26
C TYR A 34 -11.69 25.72 11.94
N ILE A 35 -12.49 25.12 11.05
CA ILE A 35 -12.30 23.75 10.60
C ILE A 35 -12.27 23.70 9.07
N PHE A 36 -11.52 22.77 8.50
CA PHE A 36 -11.71 22.39 7.11
C PHE A 36 -13.01 21.59 7.00
N ILE A 37 -13.81 21.84 5.96
CA ILE A 37 -15.06 21.08 5.75
C ILE A 37 -14.74 19.61 5.44
N HIS A 38 -13.71 19.38 4.63
CA HIS A 38 -13.31 18.03 4.21
C HIS A 38 -11.95 17.68 4.79
N LYS A 39 -11.89 16.52 5.45
CA LYS A 39 -10.64 15.97 6.01
C LYS A 39 -9.53 15.86 4.96
N SER A 40 -9.87 15.45 3.74
CA SER A 40 -8.91 15.31 2.64
C SER A 40 -8.24 16.64 2.25
N ILE A 41 -8.95 17.77 2.36
CA ILE A 41 -8.40 19.11 2.07
C ILE A 41 -7.40 19.49 3.16
N GLN A 42 -7.73 19.22 4.42
CA GLN A 42 -6.80 19.39 5.53
C GLN A 42 -5.54 18.53 5.36
N GLU A 43 -5.71 17.26 4.98
CA GLU A 43 -4.62 16.31 4.77
C GLU A 43 -3.72 16.72 3.59
N TYR A 44 -4.30 17.28 2.52
CA TYR A 44 -3.54 17.85 1.40
C TYR A 44 -2.69 19.05 1.85
N HIS A 45 -3.27 20.02 2.57
CA HIS A 45 -2.49 21.16 3.06
C HIS A 45 -1.45 20.77 4.11
N ALA A 46 -1.71 19.71 4.88
CA ALA A 46 -0.69 19.12 5.75
C ALA A 46 0.49 18.57 4.92
N ALA A 47 0.22 17.82 3.85
CA ALA A 47 1.26 17.33 2.93
C ALA A 47 2.03 18.48 2.26
N GLU A 48 1.33 19.52 1.79
CA GLU A 48 1.94 20.72 1.22
C GLU A 48 2.87 21.41 2.23
N PHE A 49 2.44 21.54 3.49
CA PHE A 49 3.27 22.08 4.55
C PHE A 49 4.54 21.24 4.74
N ILE A 50 4.40 19.92 4.88
CA ILE A 50 5.52 18.98 5.07
C ILE A 50 6.51 19.05 3.90
N LYS A 51 6.04 19.18 2.66
CA LYS A 51 6.90 19.36 1.49
C LYS A 51 7.79 20.60 1.59
N ASN A 52 7.30 21.66 2.22
CA ASN A 52 7.95 22.98 2.22
C ASN A 52 8.74 23.30 3.51
N ILE A 53 8.74 22.43 4.52
CA ILE A 53 9.56 22.65 5.72
C ILE A 53 11.05 22.40 5.46
N SER A 54 11.91 22.90 6.36
CA SER A 54 13.36 22.71 6.30
C SER A 54 13.75 21.22 6.24
N SER A 55 14.87 20.92 5.58
CA SER A 55 15.39 19.55 5.41
C SER A 55 15.49 18.78 6.74
N ASP A 56 15.95 19.44 7.81
CA ASP A 56 16.12 18.80 9.12
C ASP A 56 14.78 18.39 9.75
N GLN A 57 13.75 19.23 9.61
CA GLN A 57 12.41 18.94 10.13
C GLN A 57 11.70 17.92 9.25
N LYS A 58 11.87 18.00 7.93
CA LYS A 58 11.35 17.05 6.95
C LYS A 58 11.85 15.64 7.23
N ASN A 59 13.16 15.47 7.42
CA ASN A 59 13.77 14.18 7.75
C ASN A 59 13.22 13.57 9.05
N LYS A 60 13.04 14.39 10.09
CA LYS A 60 12.42 13.95 11.35
C LYS A 60 10.98 13.47 11.14
N PHE A 61 10.22 14.19 10.33
CA PHE A 61 8.83 13.83 10.04
C PHE A 61 8.74 12.52 9.25
N TYR A 62 9.53 12.36 8.18
CA TYR A 62 9.56 11.09 7.45
C TYR A 62 10.03 9.92 8.30
N SER A 63 11.03 10.12 9.18
CA SER A 63 11.44 9.09 10.13
C SER A 63 10.30 8.67 11.06
N PHE A 64 9.50 9.63 11.53
CA PHE A 64 8.30 9.35 12.32
C PHE A 64 7.25 8.58 11.51
N LEU A 65 7.01 8.94 10.24
CA LEU A 65 6.11 8.19 9.36
C LEU A 65 6.57 6.74 9.13
N VAL A 66 7.88 6.53 8.95
CA VAL A 66 8.44 5.18 8.82
C VAL A 66 8.10 4.34 10.06
N GLU A 67 8.32 4.88 11.26
CA GLU A 67 8.01 4.17 12.50
C GLU A 67 6.51 3.93 12.73
N ASP A 68 5.66 4.88 12.30
CA ASP A 68 4.19 4.74 12.31
C ASP A 68 3.73 3.55 11.46
N ILE A 69 4.31 3.39 10.27
CA ILE A 69 3.98 2.33 9.33
C ILE A 69 4.53 0.98 9.81
N LYS A 70 5.77 0.94 10.34
CA LYS A 70 6.35 -0.28 10.92
C LYS A 70 5.50 -0.86 12.06
N LYS A 71 4.83 0.01 12.83
CA LYS A 71 3.91 -0.36 13.90
C LYS A 71 2.48 -0.63 13.41
N ASN A 72 2.23 -0.51 12.11
CA ASN A 72 0.93 -0.65 11.48
C ASN A 72 -0.13 0.32 12.07
N GLU A 73 0.28 1.51 12.49
CA GLU A 73 -0.62 2.54 13.04
C GLU A 73 -1.31 3.36 11.93
N LEU A 74 -0.62 3.59 10.81
CA LEU A 74 -1.14 4.20 9.56
C LEU A 74 -1.90 5.52 9.77
N ARG A 75 -1.53 6.31 10.78
CA ARG A 75 -2.29 7.52 11.20
C ARG A 75 -2.31 8.62 10.15
N PHE A 76 -1.31 8.63 9.27
CA PHE A 76 -1.08 9.63 8.25
C PHE A 76 -1.26 9.08 6.82
N SER A 77 -2.00 7.99 6.65
CA SER A 77 -2.16 7.29 5.36
C SER A 77 -2.51 8.22 4.20
N ASN A 78 -3.53 9.06 4.35
CA ASN A 78 -3.93 10.00 3.28
C ASN A 78 -2.89 11.11 3.03
N VAL A 79 -2.21 11.58 4.09
CA VAL A 79 -1.12 12.56 3.93
C VAL A 79 0.03 11.95 3.14
N ILE A 80 0.35 10.68 3.40
CA ILE A 80 1.36 9.92 2.65
C ILE A 80 0.96 9.79 1.18
N VAL A 81 -0.30 9.48 0.87
CA VAL A 81 -0.81 9.42 -0.51
C VAL A 81 -0.54 10.75 -1.24
N PHE A 82 -0.87 11.88 -0.62
CA PHE A 82 -0.55 13.19 -1.21
C PHE A 82 0.95 13.44 -1.34
N LEU A 83 1.76 13.10 -0.33
CA LEU A 83 3.22 13.27 -0.38
C LEU A 83 3.86 12.45 -1.50
N LYS A 84 3.35 11.26 -1.82
CA LYS A 84 3.83 10.46 -2.97
C LYS A 84 3.63 11.17 -4.30
N GLU A 85 2.60 12.01 -4.42
CA GLU A 85 2.32 12.78 -5.63
C GLU A 85 3.06 14.12 -5.66
N ILE A 86 3.09 14.84 -4.54
CA ILE A 86 3.60 16.22 -4.52
C ILE A 86 5.07 16.35 -4.10
N ASP A 87 5.59 15.41 -3.31
CA ASP A 87 6.97 15.38 -2.77
C ASP A 87 7.68 14.09 -3.20
N VAL A 88 7.56 13.76 -4.49
CA VAL A 88 7.92 12.45 -5.08
C VAL A 88 9.32 11.96 -4.66
N ILE A 89 10.32 12.84 -4.73
CA ILE A 89 11.72 12.47 -4.52
C ILE A 89 12.01 12.26 -3.03
N ASP A 90 11.66 13.21 -2.17
CA ASP A 90 11.86 13.09 -0.73
C ASP A 90 11.02 11.94 -0.15
N CYS A 91 9.81 11.72 -0.68
CA CYS A 91 8.99 10.57 -0.35
C CYS A 91 9.67 9.26 -0.76
N ALA A 92 10.23 9.17 -1.98
CA ALA A 92 10.97 7.99 -2.42
C ALA A 92 12.17 7.71 -1.51
N LYS A 93 12.97 8.75 -1.23
CA LYS A 93 14.22 8.70 -0.47
C LYS A 93 14.04 8.41 1.02
N PHE A 94 13.11 9.10 1.68
CA PHE A 94 12.97 9.07 3.14
C PHE A 94 11.82 8.21 3.64
N LEU A 95 10.90 7.77 2.76
CA LEU A 95 9.79 6.89 3.13
C LEU A 95 9.85 5.54 2.42
N ILE A 96 9.76 5.53 1.08
CA ILE A 96 9.56 4.30 0.31
C ILE A 96 10.78 3.38 0.42
N ILE A 97 11.99 3.88 0.15
CA ILE A 97 13.22 3.10 0.24
C ILE A 97 13.43 2.52 1.65
N PRO A 98 13.39 3.32 2.75
CA PRO A 98 13.52 2.79 4.10
C PRO A 98 12.49 1.72 4.47
N LEU A 99 11.24 1.85 4.01
CA LEU A 99 10.22 0.83 4.24
C LEU A 99 10.52 -0.45 3.44
N CYS A 100 10.93 -0.32 2.18
CA CYS A 100 11.32 -1.45 1.35
C CYS A 100 12.53 -2.22 1.91
N GLU A 101 13.47 -1.51 2.52
CA GLU A 101 14.61 -2.11 3.22
C GLU A 101 14.16 -2.84 4.50
N TYR A 102 13.29 -2.20 5.29
CA TYR A 102 12.76 -2.80 6.52
C TYR A 102 11.92 -4.05 6.29
N PHE A 103 11.00 -4.03 5.33
CA PHE A 103 10.14 -5.17 4.99
C PHE A 103 10.83 -6.19 4.06
N GLY A 104 12.10 -5.97 3.70
CA GLY A 104 12.88 -6.88 2.87
C GLY A 104 12.55 -6.86 1.37
N VAL A 105 11.66 -5.98 0.92
CA VAL A 105 11.30 -5.77 -0.50
C VAL A 105 12.55 -5.56 -1.36
N SER A 106 13.54 -4.84 -0.83
CA SER A 106 14.84 -4.62 -1.48
C SER A 106 15.60 -5.89 -1.88
N LYS A 107 15.24 -7.06 -1.34
CA LYS A 107 15.91 -8.35 -1.59
C LYS A 107 15.06 -9.37 -2.35
N TRP A 108 13.79 -9.06 -2.62
CA TRP A 108 12.82 -10.02 -3.17
C TRP A 108 13.17 -10.54 -4.58
N ASN A 109 14.09 -9.90 -5.31
CA ASN A 109 14.59 -10.38 -6.60
C ASN A 109 15.70 -11.43 -6.51
N ALA A 110 16.30 -11.63 -5.33
CA ALA A 110 17.50 -12.44 -5.15
C ALA A 110 17.42 -13.39 -3.95
N LEU A 111 16.20 -13.76 -3.54
CA LEU A 111 16.00 -14.73 -2.46
C LEU A 111 16.32 -16.15 -2.92
N THR A 112 16.79 -16.97 -2.00
CA THR A 112 16.94 -18.41 -2.20
C THR A 112 15.57 -19.10 -2.27
N PRO A 113 15.49 -20.33 -2.84
CA PRO A 113 14.24 -21.09 -2.84
C PRO A 113 13.63 -21.30 -1.45
N LEU A 114 14.45 -21.43 -0.41
CA LEU A 114 13.97 -21.57 0.97
C LEU A 114 13.36 -20.27 1.50
N GLU A 115 14.04 -19.14 1.29
CA GLU A 115 13.55 -17.82 1.70
C GLU A 115 12.25 -17.44 0.99
N TYR A 116 12.08 -17.81 -0.29
CA TYR A 116 10.80 -17.62 -0.97
C TYR A 116 9.67 -18.43 -0.35
N LYS A 117 9.94 -19.69 0.06
CA LYS A 117 8.95 -20.53 0.75
C LYS A 117 8.60 -19.97 2.12
N ASP A 118 9.57 -19.42 2.84
CA ASP A 118 9.33 -18.76 4.13
C ASP A 118 8.50 -17.48 3.95
N LEU A 119 8.81 -16.67 2.94
CA LEU A 119 8.04 -15.47 2.61
C LEU A 119 6.60 -15.81 2.24
N LEU A 120 6.37 -16.83 1.39
CA LEU A 120 5.04 -17.34 1.07
C LEU A 120 4.27 -17.69 2.36
N ARG A 121 4.90 -18.42 3.28
CA ARG A 121 4.28 -18.77 4.57
C ARG A 121 3.90 -17.53 5.38
N THR A 122 4.76 -16.50 5.42
CA THR A 122 4.45 -15.24 6.11
C THR A 122 3.25 -14.53 5.51
N PHE A 123 3.10 -14.51 4.18
CA PHE A 123 1.98 -13.85 3.53
C PHE A 123 0.65 -14.60 3.70
N PHE A 124 0.70 -15.93 3.70
CA PHE A 124 -0.49 -16.78 3.66
C PHE A 124 -0.79 -17.53 4.97
N SER A 125 -0.03 -17.28 6.05
CA SER A 125 -0.21 -17.95 7.37
C SER A 125 -1.63 -17.79 7.92
N ASP A 126 -2.18 -16.58 7.80
CA ASP A 126 -3.50 -16.21 8.31
C ASP A 126 -4.54 -16.09 7.20
N THR A 127 -4.27 -16.73 6.06
CA THR A 127 -5.20 -16.78 4.92
C THR A 127 -6.06 -18.03 5.01
N TYR A 128 -7.37 -17.83 4.85
CA TYR A 128 -8.38 -18.87 4.96
C TYR A 128 -9.29 -18.88 3.74
N ILE A 129 -9.72 -20.08 3.39
CA ILE A 129 -10.64 -20.38 2.31
C ILE A 129 -12.00 -20.67 2.94
N HIS A 130 -13.04 -20.00 2.44
CA HIS A 130 -14.42 -20.21 2.84
C HIS A 130 -15.10 -21.09 1.81
N LEU A 131 -15.58 -22.24 2.27
CA LEU A 131 -16.21 -23.26 1.42
C LEU A 131 -17.69 -23.35 1.74
N PHE A 132 -18.52 -23.46 0.70
CA PHE A 132 -19.91 -23.89 0.83
C PHE A 132 -19.98 -25.41 0.80
N ASN A 133 -20.88 -25.99 1.59
CA ASN A 133 -21.13 -27.43 1.59
C ASN A 133 -22.63 -27.70 1.44
N ASP A 134 -23.04 -28.31 0.32
CA ASP A 134 -24.40 -28.80 0.10
C ASP A 134 -24.36 -30.22 -0.49
N ASN A 135 -24.79 -31.21 0.31
CA ASN A 135 -25.11 -32.58 -0.09
C ASN A 135 -24.26 -33.18 -1.25
N ASN A 136 -22.92 -33.05 -1.16
CA ASN A 136 -21.85 -33.54 -2.05
C ASN A 136 -21.25 -32.54 -3.07
N GLU A 137 -21.77 -31.32 -3.16
CA GLU A 137 -21.14 -30.23 -3.89
C GLU A 137 -20.47 -29.25 -2.93
N ARG A 138 -19.25 -28.85 -3.29
CA ARG A 138 -18.43 -27.94 -2.49
C ARG A 138 -17.77 -26.94 -3.39
N ASP A 139 -18.07 -25.68 -3.11
CA ASP A 139 -17.57 -24.55 -3.88
C ASP A 139 -16.81 -23.59 -2.99
N ILE A 140 -15.77 -22.99 -3.56
CA ILE A 140 -15.04 -21.88 -2.94
C ILE A 140 -15.95 -20.64 -3.01
N MET A 141 -16.37 -20.15 -1.85
CA MET A 141 -17.15 -18.89 -1.75
C MET A 141 -16.25 -17.66 -1.70
N GLY A 142 -15.01 -17.82 -1.22
CA GLY A 142 -14.05 -16.73 -1.18
C GLY A 142 -12.88 -16.98 -0.23
N PHE A 143 -12.08 -15.94 -0.06
CA PHE A 143 -10.86 -15.94 0.74
C PHE A 143 -10.93 -14.83 1.77
N SER A 144 -10.31 -15.04 2.94
CA SER A 144 -10.07 -13.98 3.91
C SER A 144 -8.65 -14.06 4.42
N SER A 145 -7.96 -12.94 4.50
CA SER A 145 -6.68 -12.80 5.18
C SER A 145 -6.81 -11.81 6.33
N LEU A 146 -6.16 -12.10 7.45
CA LEU A 146 -6.05 -11.19 8.60
C LEU A 146 -4.69 -10.47 8.63
N SER A 147 -3.83 -10.68 7.63
CA SER A 147 -2.41 -10.30 7.75
C SER A 147 -2.19 -8.77 7.78
N GLY A 148 -1.43 -8.31 8.77
CA GLY A 148 -0.95 -6.92 8.88
C GLY A 148 0.06 -6.52 7.80
N VAL A 149 0.47 -7.47 6.94
CA VAL A 149 1.32 -7.23 5.77
C VAL A 149 0.61 -6.33 4.75
N SER A 150 -0.73 -6.32 4.76
CA SER A 150 -1.56 -5.49 3.87
C SER A 150 -1.39 -3.98 4.06
N GLY A 151 -1.12 -3.52 5.29
CA GLY A 151 -1.17 -2.09 5.62
C GLY A 151 -0.12 -1.25 4.90
N TRP A 152 1.14 -1.66 4.98
CA TRP A 152 2.23 -0.97 4.28
C TRP A 152 2.19 -1.19 2.77
N MET A 153 1.71 -2.35 2.30
CA MET A 153 1.55 -2.61 0.87
C MET A 153 0.52 -1.68 0.24
N GLN A 154 -0.63 -1.50 0.90
CA GLN A 154 -1.67 -0.59 0.46
C GLN A 154 -1.15 0.85 0.33
N LEU A 155 -0.29 1.29 1.25
CA LEU A 155 0.32 2.63 1.18
C LEU A 155 1.28 2.79 0.01
N LEU A 156 1.95 1.73 -0.42
CA LEU A 156 2.89 1.77 -1.54
C LEU A 156 2.18 1.62 -2.90
N ASP A 157 0.85 1.74 -2.93
CA ASP A 157 0.00 1.43 -4.11
C ASP A 157 0.26 0.02 -4.66
N ILE A 158 0.84 -0.86 -3.84
CA ILE A 158 0.86 -2.28 -4.16
C ILE A 158 -0.58 -2.70 -3.97
N SER A 159 -1.24 -3.05 -5.06
CA SER A 159 -2.59 -3.59 -4.99
C SER A 159 -2.49 -5.02 -4.45
N GLY A 160 -2.10 -5.17 -3.18
CA GLY A 160 -1.65 -6.46 -2.61
C GLY A 160 -2.65 -7.58 -2.85
N ASN A 161 -3.94 -7.29 -2.79
CA ASN A 161 -4.99 -8.23 -3.17
C ASN A 161 -4.93 -8.63 -4.65
N ASN A 162 -4.79 -7.71 -5.59
CA ASN A 162 -4.81 -8.02 -7.03
C ASN A 162 -3.45 -8.50 -7.57
N ASP A 163 -2.33 -7.96 -7.09
CA ASP A 163 -1.00 -8.29 -7.60
C ASP A 163 -0.40 -9.53 -6.92
N LEU A 164 -0.74 -9.81 -5.65
CA LEU A 164 -0.12 -10.90 -4.89
C LEU A 164 -1.09 -12.04 -4.56
N TYR A 165 -2.25 -11.72 -3.99
CA TYR A 165 -3.18 -12.75 -3.52
C TYR A 165 -4.03 -13.35 -4.65
N THR A 166 -4.59 -12.52 -5.54
CA THR A 166 -5.48 -12.97 -6.63
C THR A 166 -4.82 -14.01 -7.55
N PRO A 167 -3.61 -13.79 -8.10
CA PRO A 167 -3.00 -14.77 -8.99
C PRO A 167 -2.73 -16.12 -8.28
N VAL A 168 -2.40 -16.07 -6.98
CA VAL A 168 -2.21 -17.26 -6.16
C VAL A 168 -3.53 -17.99 -5.91
N PHE A 169 -4.62 -17.25 -5.67
CA PHE A 169 -5.96 -17.84 -5.51
C PHE A 169 -6.50 -18.43 -6.80
N GLU A 170 -6.24 -17.82 -7.95
CA GLU A 170 -6.63 -18.34 -9.27
C GLU A 170 -6.03 -19.72 -9.52
N VAL A 171 -4.73 -19.91 -9.24
CA VAL A 171 -4.10 -21.25 -9.34
C VAL A 171 -4.83 -22.27 -8.48
N LEU A 172 -5.16 -21.92 -7.24
CA LEU A 172 -5.88 -22.84 -6.36
C LEU A 172 -7.29 -23.16 -6.89
N ILE A 173 -8.02 -22.17 -7.40
CA ILE A 173 -9.35 -22.36 -7.96
C ILE A 173 -9.27 -23.32 -9.15
N ASP A 174 -8.35 -23.10 -10.09
CA ASP A 174 -8.17 -23.93 -11.28
C ASP A 174 -7.80 -25.38 -10.93
N GLU A 175 -6.89 -25.58 -9.97
CA GLU A 175 -6.52 -26.91 -9.47
C GLU A 175 -7.66 -27.58 -8.68
N SER A 176 -8.50 -26.80 -7.98
CA SER A 176 -9.66 -27.34 -7.26
C SER A 176 -10.78 -27.79 -8.20
N LEU A 177 -11.05 -27.04 -9.28
CA LEU A 177 -12.07 -27.38 -10.27
C LEU A 177 -11.67 -28.59 -11.13
N SER A 178 -10.37 -28.77 -11.34
CA SER A 178 -9.82 -29.87 -12.15
C SER A 178 -9.60 -31.17 -11.37
N SER A 179 -9.58 -31.17 -10.02
CA SER A 179 -9.20 -32.34 -9.23
C SER A 179 -10.37 -33.01 -8.48
N ALA A 180 -10.50 -34.33 -8.64
CA ALA A 180 -11.36 -35.15 -7.78
C ALA A 180 -10.88 -35.11 -6.30
N ASN A 181 -9.57 -34.95 -6.10
CA ASN A 181 -8.92 -34.94 -4.79
C ASN A 181 -9.37 -33.77 -3.89
N PHE A 182 -9.80 -32.63 -4.44
CA PHE A 182 -10.31 -31.53 -3.60
C PHE A 182 -11.52 -31.94 -2.77
N LYS A 183 -12.40 -32.78 -3.33
CA LYS A 183 -13.56 -33.33 -2.60
C LYS A 183 -13.15 -34.23 -1.44
N ASP A 184 -12.03 -34.94 -1.58
CA ASP A 184 -11.47 -35.84 -0.56
C ASP A 184 -10.68 -35.10 0.53
N VAL A 185 -10.06 -33.96 0.19
CA VAL A 185 -9.31 -33.13 1.14
C VAL A 185 -10.21 -32.49 2.18
N VAL A 186 -11.44 -32.15 1.79
CA VAL A 186 -12.41 -31.51 2.65
C VAL A 186 -13.27 -32.62 3.27
N THR A 187 -12.79 -33.38 4.25
CA THR A 187 -13.64 -34.37 4.96
C THR A 187 -14.02 -33.86 6.34
N SER A 188 -15.31 -33.95 6.65
CA SER A 188 -15.98 -33.63 7.93
C SER A 188 -16.34 -32.16 8.17
N GLN A 189 -17.64 -31.84 8.06
CA GLN A 189 -18.40 -31.00 8.99
C GLN A 189 -19.86 -30.83 8.51
N GLU A 190 -20.81 -30.88 9.44
CA GLU A 190 -22.26 -30.62 9.23
C GLU A 190 -22.58 -29.12 9.01
N GLN A 191 -21.57 -28.25 9.01
CA GLN A 191 -21.73 -26.82 8.81
C GLN A 191 -21.82 -26.48 7.32
N LYS A 192 -22.77 -25.58 6.97
CA LYS A 192 -22.95 -25.09 5.59
C LYS A 192 -21.76 -24.29 5.06
N ILE A 193 -21.01 -23.64 5.95
CA ILE A 193 -19.79 -22.90 5.60
C ILE A 193 -18.64 -23.45 6.43
N VAL A 194 -17.55 -23.85 5.75
CA VAL A 194 -16.35 -24.37 6.40
C VAL A 194 -15.18 -23.45 6.11
N LYS A 195 -14.43 -23.08 7.16
CA LYS A 195 -13.23 -22.24 7.07
C LYS A 195 -11.97 -23.12 7.18
N ILE A 196 -11.13 -23.11 6.15
CA ILE A 196 -9.91 -23.94 6.11
C ILE A 196 -8.69 -23.06 5.83
N SER A 197 -7.56 -23.38 6.47
CA SER A 197 -6.29 -22.68 6.22
C SER A 197 -5.82 -22.91 4.79
N PHE A 198 -5.45 -21.83 4.11
CA PHE A 198 -4.90 -21.86 2.76
C PHE A 198 -3.66 -22.76 2.67
N MET A 199 -2.72 -22.58 3.60
CA MET A 199 -1.48 -23.37 3.64
C MET A 199 -1.72 -24.86 3.79
N LYS A 200 -2.76 -25.27 4.54
CA LYS A 200 -3.12 -26.69 4.67
C LYS A 200 -3.62 -27.26 3.35
N ILE A 201 -4.49 -26.52 2.65
CA ILE A 201 -5.09 -26.98 1.40
C ILE A 201 -4.04 -27.15 0.30
N ILE A 202 -3.13 -26.18 0.12
CA ILE A 202 -2.12 -26.29 -0.94
C ILE A 202 -1.19 -27.49 -0.73
N ILE A 203 -0.90 -27.83 0.54
CA ILE A 203 -0.08 -29.00 0.91
C ILE A 203 -0.83 -30.30 0.62
N GLN A 204 -2.11 -30.37 0.99
CA GLN A 204 -2.92 -31.57 0.77
C GLN A 204 -3.17 -31.85 -0.72
N LEU A 205 -3.25 -30.80 -1.54
CA LEU A 205 -3.37 -30.90 -2.99
C LEU A 205 -2.04 -31.15 -3.71
N GLY A 206 -0.90 -30.98 -3.04
CA GLY A 206 0.43 -31.13 -3.65
C GLY A 206 0.74 -30.07 -4.70
N ILE A 207 0.20 -28.85 -4.54
CA ILE A 207 0.34 -27.74 -5.51
C ILE A 207 1.27 -26.63 -5.01
N GLU A 208 2.05 -26.87 -3.95
CA GLU A 208 2.88 -25.84 -3.33
C GLU A 208 3.90 -25.24 -4.29
N ASP A 209 4.49 -26.04 -5.17
CA ASP A 209 5.50 -25.55 -6.10
C ASP A 209 4.87 -24.68 -7.21
N LYS A 210 3.65 -25.00 -7.69
CA LYS A 210 2.89 -24.16 -8.62
C LYS A 210 2.54 -22.81 -7.99
N ILE A 211 2.07 -22.85 -6.74
CA ILE A 211 1.76 -21.64 -5.96
C ILE A 211 3.02 -20.80 -5.72
N ALA A 212 4.14 -21.44 -5.38
CA ALA A 212 5.41 -20.76 -5.17
C ALA A 212 5.91 -20.07 -6.45
N GLU A 213 5.79 -20.71 -7.62
CA GLU A 213 6.18 -20.11 -8.90
C GLU A 213 5.42 -18.81 -9.17
N VAL A 214 4.09 -18.83 -9.05
CA VAL A 214 3.24 -17.65 -9.25
C VAL A 214 3.53 -16.58 -8.20
N PHE A 215 3.72 -16.97 -6.94
CA PHE A 215 4.07 -16.04 -5.87
C PHE A 215 5.42 -15.35 -6.14
N ILE A 216 6.46 -16.10 -6.51
CA ILE A 216 7.81 -15.58 -6.80
C ILE A 216 7.76 -14.53 -7.90
N LYS A 217 7.06 -14.82 -9.01
CA LYS A 217 6.90 -13.88 -10.11
C LYS A 217 6.31 -12.54 -9.64
N ASN A 218 5.30 -12.59 -8.78
CA ASN A 218 4.60 -11.39 -8.33
C ASN A 218 5.39 -10.57 -7.30
N ILE A 219 6.10 -11.19 -6.36
CA ILE A 219 6.98 -10.44 -5.44
C ILE A 219 8.16 -9.80 -6.16
N GLN A 220 8.70 -10.44 -7.21
CA GLN A 220 9.74 -9.86 -8.06
C GLN A 220 9.22 -8.67 -8.85
N LYS A 221 7.97 -8.74 -9.35
CA LYS A 221 7.29 -7.59 -9.95
C LYS A 221 7.19 -6.42 -8.97
N ILE A 222 6.71 -6.67 -7.74
CA ILE A 222 6.59 -5.64 -6.69
C ILE A 222 7.95 -5.02 -6.36
N HIS A 223 9.02 -5.83 -6.26
CA HIS A 223 10.37 -5.32 -6.07
C HIS A 223 10.75 -4.28 -7.14
N ASN A 224 10.50 -4.58 -8.41
CA ASN A 224 10.84 -3.70 -9.51
C ASN A 224 10.00 -2.41 -9.50
N GLU A 225 8.67 -2.55 -9.36
CA GLU A 225 7.73 -1.42 -9.44
C GLU A 225 7.84 -0.47 -8.25
N VAL A 226 8.24 -0.97 -7.09
CA VAL A 226 8.28 -0.15 -5.87
C VAL A 226 9.71 0.25 -5.53
N TYR A 227 10.61 -0.71 -5.32
CA TYR A 227 11.94 -0.43 -4.83
C TYR A 227 12.86 0.11 -5.94
N CYS A 228 12.94 -0.58 -7.08
CA CYS A 228 13.80 -0.11 -8.18
C CYS A 228 13.32 1.23 -8.75
N GLU A 229 12.01 1.43 -8.90
CA GLU A 229 11.48 2.71 -9.36
C GLU A 229 11.80 3.85 -8.40
N ALA A 230 11.68 3.64 -7.08
CA ALA A 230 12.06 4.64 -6.08
C ALA A 230 13.56 4.98 -6.14
N ILE A 231 14.43 3.98 -6.28
CA ILE A 231 15.87 4.18 -6.44
C ILE A 231 16.17 4.98 -7.72
N ASN A 232 15.51 4.65 -8.84
CA ASN A 232 15.70 5.36 -10.10
C ASN A 232 15.27 6.83 -10.01
N LYS A 233 14.17 7.13 -9.31
CA LYS A 233 13.72 8.51 -9.08
C LYS A 233 14.78 9.34 -8.35
N VAL A 234 15.37 8.78 -7.29
CA VAL A 234 16.42 9.46 -6.50
C VAL A 234 17.70 9.62 -7.31
N ASN A 235 18.15 8.58 -8.01
CA ASN A 235 19.38 8.63 -8.81
C ASN A 235 19.29 9.66 -9.96
N ASN A 236 18.14 9.75 -10.62
CA ASN A 236 17.94 10.72 -11.71
C ASN A 236 17.99 12.17 -11.22
N GLU A 237 17.56 12.44 -9.99
CA GLU A 237 17.73 13.76 -9.36
C GLU A 237 19.22 14.08 -9.14
N ASP A 238 19.97 13.14 -8.54
CA ASP A 238 21.39 13.33 -8.28
C ASP A 238 22.20 13.58 -9.57
N VAL A 239 21.84 12.91 -10.67
CA VAL A 239 22.44 13.15 -12.00
C VAL A 239 22.07 14.53 -12.52
N SER A 240 20.78 14.90 -12.47
CA SER A 240 20.30 16.21 -12.93
C SER A 240 20.95 17.37 -12.18
N ILE A 241 21.17 17.21 -10.88
CA ILE A 241 21.86 18.19 -10.04
C ILE A 241 23.34 18.31 -10.45
N LYS A 242 24.03 17.19 -10.66
CA LYS A 242 25.43 17.19 -11.12
C LYS A 242 25.59 17.88 -12.48
N GLU A 243 24.75 17.52 -13.45
CA GLU A 243 24.76 18.15 -14.78
C GLU A 243 24.52 19.66 -14.71
N PHE A 244 23.64 20.13 -13.82
CA PHE A 244 23.42 21.56 -13.60
C PHE A 244 24.67 22.27 -13.05
N PHE A 245 25.37 21.66 -12.10
CA PHE A 245 26.60 22.23 -11.54
C PHE A 245 27.80 22.15 -12.50
N ASP A 246 27.84 21.16 -13.39
CA ASP A 246 28.87 21.07 -14.43
C ASP A 246 28.69 22.12 -15.55
N LEU A 247 27.53 22.78 -15.62
CA LEU A 247 27.21 23.84 -16.58
C LEU A 247 27.50 25.28 -16.08
N ILE A 248 27.91 25.46 -14.81
CA ILE A 248 28.19 26.75 -14.16
C ILE A 248 29.70 26.94 -13.99
#